data_AF-A0A3M1JYM7-F1
#
_entry.id   AF-A0A3M1JYM7-F1
#
_cell.length_a   1.000
_cell.length_b   1.000
_cell.length_c   1.000
_cell.angle_alpha   90.00
_cell.angle_beta   90.00
_cell.angle_gamma   90.00
#
_symmetry.space_group_name_H-M   'P 1'
#
loop_
_entity.id
_entity.type
_entity.pdbx_description
1 polymer ?
#
loop_
_entity_poly.entity_id
_entity_poly.type
_entity_poly.pdbx_seq_one_letter_code
_entity_poly.pdbx_strand_id
1 'polypeptide(L)' 'ARAIVEATTYFDDPGKLAEISGGLKEAMKGLEISDIPPEQRLQERGW' A
#
# COMPACT_ATOMS: atom_id res chain seq x y z
N ALA A 1 6.40 -6.55 9.10
CA ALA A 1 7.12 -7.29 8.03
C ALA A 1 6.41 -8.58 7.66
N ARG A 2 6.17 -9.52 8.60
CA ARG A 2 5.55 -10.82 8.32
C ARG A 2 4.23 -10.75 7.53
N ALA A 3 3.33 -9.83 7.89
CA ALA A 3 2.05 -9.66 7.21
C ALA A 3 2.18 -9.37 5.71
N ILE A 4 3.18 -8.60 5.27
CA ILE A 4 3.38 -8.30 3.84
C ILE A 4 3.87 -9.54 3.08
N VAL A 5 4.74 -10.33 3.71
CA VAL A 5 5.26 -11.58 3.13
C VAL A 5 4.12 -12.60 2.97
N GLU A 6 3.30 -12.76 4.00
CA GLU A 6 2.14 -13.65 3.96
C GLU A 6 1.09 -13.17 2.95
N ALA A 7 0.77 -11.87 2.91
CA ALA A 7 -0.17 -11.31 1.94
C ALA A 7 0.31 -11.48 0.49
N THR A 8 1.62 -11.37 0.24
CA THR A 8 2.20 -11.61 -1.09
C THR A 8 2.16 -13.10 -1.46
N THR A 9 2.34 -13.98 -0.48
CA THR A 9 2.29 -15.44 -0.69
C THR A 9 0.87 -15.92 -1.01
N TYR A 10 -0.14 -15.36 -0.35
CA TYR A 10 -1.55 -15.74 -0.47
C TYR A 10 -2.39 -14.66 -1.16
N PHE A 11 -1.85 -14.02 -2.20
CA PHE A 11 -2.47 -12.86 -2.83
C PHE A 11 -3.86 -13.14 -3.47
N ASP A 12 -4.18 -14.40 -3.72
CA ASP A 12 -5.43 -14.86 -4.35
C ASP A 12 -6.46 -15.44 -3.36
N ASP A 13 -6.11 -15.58 -2.08
CA ASP A 13 -7.01 -16.09 -1.03
C ASP A 13 -7.57 -14.93 -0.18
N PRO A 14 -8.83 -14.50 -0.41
CA PRO A 14 -9.43 -13.38 0.32
C PRO A 14 -9.63 -13.66 1.82
N GLY A 15 -9.79 -14.93 2.22
CA GLY A 15 -9.94 -15.31 3.62
C GLY A 15 -8.63 -15.11 4.39
N LYS A 16 -7.53 -15.59 3.82
CA LYS A 16 -6.17 -15.35 4.33
C LYS A 16 -5.87 -13.86 4.43
N LEU A 17 -6.16 -13.09 3.39
CA LEU A 17 -5.89 -11.64 3.38
C LEU A 17 -6.61 -10.90 4.51
N ALA A 18 -7.87 -11.28 4.81
CA ALA A 18 -8.63 -10.69 5.91
C ALA A 18 -8.00 -11.01 7.28
N GLU A 19 -7.55 -12.24 7.49
CA GLU A 19 -6.84 -12.65 8.72
C GLU A 19 -5.51 -11.90 8.89
N ILE A 20 -4.70 -11.86 7.82
CA ILE A 20 -3.38 -11.22 7.81
C ILE A 20 -3.46 -9.70 8.04
N SER A 21 -4.53 -9.06 7.55
CA SER A 21 -4.75 -7.61 7.72
C SER A 21 -5.20 -7.22 9.12
N GLY A 22 -5.55 -8.19 9.97
CA GLY A 22 -5.99 -7.97 11.34
C GLY A 22 -4.85 -7.64 12.31
N GLY A 23 -5.15 -6.78 13.29
CA GLY A 23 -4.23 -6.49 14.40
C GLY A 23 -2.94 -5.77 14.02
N LEU A 24 -2.85 -5.22 12.80
CA LEU A 24 -1.74 -4.39 12.38
C LEU A 24 -1.77 -3.04 13.09
N LYS A 25 -0.58 -2.43 13.25
CA LYS A 25 -0.46 -1.04 13.71
C LYS A 25 -1.02 -0.09 12.65
N GLU A 26 -1.28 1.15 13.04
CA GLU A 26 -1.74 2.18 12.11
C GLU A 26 -0.81 2.30 10.90
N ALA A 27 -1.43 2.40 9.73
CA ALA A 27 -0.71 2.64 8.50
C ALA A 27 -0.05 4.02 8.53
N MET A 28 1.10 4.13 7.87
CA MET A 28 1.73 5.44 7.66
C MET A 28 0.80 6.32 6.82
N LYS A 29 0.73 7.61 7.15
CA LYS A 29 -0.08 8.58 6.41
C LYS A 29 0.43 8.71 4.97
N GLY A 30 -0.46 8.51 4.00
CA GLY A 30 -0.18 8.81 2.59
C GLY A 30 -0.13 10.31 2.33
N LEU A 31 0.60 10.70 1.28
CA LEU A 31 0.57 12.06 0.74
C LEU A 31 -0.42 12.09 -0.43
N GLU A 32 -1.26 13.12 -0.48
CA GLU A 32 -2.14 13.35 -1.61
C GLU A 32 -1.34 13.83 -2.82
N ILE A 33 -1.76 13.46 -4.03
CA ILE A 33 -1.06 13.82 -5.26
C ILE A 33 -0.88 15.34 -5.44
N SER A 34 -1.86 16.10 -4.95
CA SER A 34 -1.86 17.57 -4.98
C SER A 34 -0.76 18.17 -4.08
N ASP A 35 -0.37 17.47 -3.02
CA ASP A 35 0.62 17.91 -2.04
C ASP A 35 2.07 17.53 -2.45
N ILE A 36 2.23 16.64 -3.44
CA ILE A 36 3.55 16.23 -3.94
C ILE A 36 4.07 17.32 -4.89
N PRO A 37 5.26 17.90 -4.65
CA PRO A 37 5.88 18.86 -5.57
C PRO A 37 6.05 18.29 -6.98
N PRO A 38 5.88 19.07 -8.06
CA PRO A 38 6.01 18.59 -9.43
C PRO A 38 7.31 17.81 -9.69
N GLU A 39 8.44 18.29 -9.17
CA GLU A 39 9.75 17.63 -9.36
C GLU A 39 9.87 16.25 -8.68
N GLN A 40 9.00 15.93 -7.72
CA GLN A 40 9.01 14.66 -6.99
C GLN A 40 7.97 13.67 -7.52
N ARG A 41 7.14 14.08 -8.48
CA ARG A 41 6.16 13.20 -9.11
C ARG A 41 6.85 12.31 -10.13
N LEU A 42 6.73 11.00 -9.97
CA LEU A 42 7.26 10.01 -10.92
C LEU A 42 6.53 10.05 -12.29
N GLN A 43 5.34 10.64 -12.32
CA GLN A 43 4.55 10.82 -13.53
C GLN A 43 4.17 12.30 -13.66
N GLU A 44 4.63 12.95 -14.73
CA GLU A 44 4.06 14.21 -15.17
C GLU A 44 2.78 13.94 -15.97
N ARG A 45 1.76 14.79 -15.81
CA ARG A 45 0.47 14.60 -16.49
C ARG A 45 0.66 14.97 -17.97
N GLY A 46 1.09 14.02 -18.78
CA GLY A 46 1.28 14.18 -20.23
C GLY A 46 1.51 12.83 -20.89
N TRP A 47 0.65 12.49 -21.85
CA TRP A 47 1.01 11.63 -22.98
C TRP A 47 1.74 12.52 -23.99
#